data_AF-A0A532TEZ3-F1
#
_entry.id   AF-A0A532TEZ3-F1
#
_cell.length_a   1.000
_cell.length_b   1.000
_cell.length_c   1.000
_cell.angle_alpha   90.00
_cell.angle_beta   90.00
_cell.angle_gamma   90.00
#
_symmetry.space_group_name_H-M   'P 1'
#
loop_
_entity.id
_entity.type
_entity.pdbx_description
1 polymer ?
#
loop_
_entity_poly.entity_id
_entity_poly.type
_entity_poly.pdbx_seq_one_letter_code
_entity_poly.pdbx_strand_id
1 'polypeptide(L)'
;MSKFIHYINHSHEYYKKILCIPNIDIFFDQQYIDNSYNPINYGKIDKLLAPLIQNGFGLIFSANQIRYLHPNVFNYLRNIITFQATDSRDIAVLKNKMHLQELHGTGYYSTKRNNTYQIEYLMTMRNHEVIMIRDDIFQPFPAEIDTKKMLKMLPFSDERIYEYMEGQGYNLKQLEQKLLATLKRTIFEKDFGIYAEFIEDIKNFLNSIRIVHNIGNLSEHTLKNELMKYISPRASKRTSNIKKKKTIRNDIFQILLKQGYLEENHPPMASGSQSIRTSYKIGDYYQRALDDEAQTKMNQPINIDVEIIEGNGQYNPFGVNTAEEHPQETFFDDSIFRKELSDKTVDVVFDLFEMYKYNQDQKFEKALDHGENLMNRFFTKLYNAYTQKVRANKLKFDKVTHFVEYLVKNNKIPFTMSDLRGYIKKIKQIFSDELNIEIKACDLYEIVSLFCAKLQNYVDHN
;
A
#
# COMPACT_ATOMS: atom_id res chain seq x y z
N MET A 1 17.05 -6.37 -7.48
CA MET A 1 16.91 -7.51 -8.40
C MET A 1 15.49 -8.07 -8.47
N SER A 2 14.82 -8.35 -7.34
CA SER A 2 13.45 -8.92 -7.30
C SER A 2 12.42 -8.13 -8.13
N LYS A 3 12.43 -6.80 -8.08
CA LYS A 3 11.56 -5.95 -8.91
C LYS A 3 11.81 -6.12 -10.41
N PHE A 4 13.08 -6.19 -10.85
CA PHE A 4 13.42 -6.44 -12.25
C PHE A 4 12.94 -7.82 -12.70
N ILE A 5 13.12 -8.85 -11.88
CA ILE A 5 12.64 -10.21 -12.17
C ILE A 5 11.11 -10.23 -12.25
N HIS A 6 10.43 -9.54 -11.34
CA HIS A 6 8.96 -9.43 -11.37
C HIS A 6 8.47 -8.74 -12.65
N TYR A 7 9.12 -7.63 -13.07
CA TYR A 7 8.81 -6.95 -14.32
C TYR A 7 9.06 -7.82 -15.55
N ILE A 8 10.15 -8.59 -15.57
CA ILE A 8 10.46 -9.52 -16.66
C ILE A 8 9.38 -10.61 -16.76
N ASN A 9 8.95 -11.15 -15.62
CA ASN A 9 8.00 -12.27 -15.59
C ASN A 9 6.54 -11.86 -15.87
N HIS A 10 6.19 -10.58 -15.68
CA HIS A 10 4.82 -10.08 -15.84
C HIS A 10 4.79 -8.88 -16.81
N SER A 11 5.70 -8.84 -17.78
CA SER A 11 5.93 -7.65 -18.63
C SER A 11 4.68 -7.20 -19.41
N HIS A 12 3.75 -8.12 -19.68
CA HIS A 12 2.49 -7.87 -20.39
C HIS A 12 1.51 -7.02 -19.56
N GLU A 13 1.67 -7.00 -18.24
CA GLU A 13 0.82 -6.27 -17.29
C GLU A 13 1.34 -4.85 -17.00
N TYR A 14 2.52 -4.50 -17.54
CA TYR A 14 3.18 -3.23 -17.24
C TYR A 14 3.42 -2.38 -18.49
N TYR A 15 3.16 -1.08 -18.36
CA TYR A 15 3.52 -0.10 -19.39
C TYR A 15 5.04 -0.04 -19.58
N LYS A 16 5.47 0.33 -20.80
CA LYS A 16 6.88 0.59 -21.14
C LYS A 16 7.45 1.70 -20.25
N LYS A 17 8.63 1.50 -19.67
CA LYS A 17 9.26 2.46 -18.76
C LYS A 17 10.71 2.74 -19.15
N ILE A 18 11.24 3.85 -18.65
CA ILE A 18 12.67 4.14 -18.65
C ILE A 18 13.24 3.70 -17.30
N LEU A 19 14.24 2.83 -17.31
CA LEU A 19 14.95 2.36 -16.12
C LEU A 19 16.33 2.99 -16.09
N CYS A 20 16.59 3.80 -15.06
CA CYS A 20 17.89 4.38 -14.80
C CYS A 20 18.63 3.51 -13.78
N ILE A 21 19.75 2.90 -14.17
CA ILE A 21 20.61 2.11 -13.27
C ILE A 21 21.94 2.85 -13.11
N PRO A 22 22.13 3.56 -11.98
CA PRO A 22 23.38 4.22 -11.71
C PRO A 22 24.46 3.22 -11.26
N ASN A 23 25.72 3.59 -11.49
CA ASN A 23 26.91 2.83 -11.09
C ASN A 23 26.87 1.36 -11.55
N ILE A 24 26.59 1.14 -12.84
CA ILE A 24 26.48 -0.21 -13.43
C ILE A 24 27.81 -0.99 -13.39
N ASP A 25 28.93 -0.28 -13.27
CA ASP A 25 30.29 -0.79 -13.08
C ASP A 25 30.46 -1.61 -11.79
N ILE A 26 29.63 -1.37 -10.77
CA ILE A 26 29.62 -2.18 -9.53
C ILE A 26 28.35 -3.03 -9.38
N PHE A 27 27.29 -2.71 -10.12
CA PHE A 27 25.97 -3.32 -9.96
C PHE A 27 25.98 -4.83 -10.19
N PHE A 28 26.61 -5.29 -11.27
CA PHE A 28 26.62 -6.72 -11.63
C PHE A 28 27.55 -7.56 -10.74
N ASP A 29 28.62 -6.94 -10.23
CA ASP A 29 29.56 -7.57 -9.30
C ASP A 29 28.93 -7.75 -7.92
N GLN A 30 28.31 -6.70 -7.36
CA GLN A 30 27.70 -6.72 -6.02
C GLN A 30 26.49 -7.66 -5.93
N GLN A 31 25.75 -7.84 -7.02
CA GLN A 31 24.55 -8.69 -7.05
C GLN A 31 24.87 -10.15 -7.40
N TYR A 32 26.16 -10.55 -7.46
CA TYR A 32 26.62 -11.91 -7.79
C TYR A 32 26.04 -12.44 -9.11
N ILE A 33 25.75 -11.53 -10.05
CA ILE A 33 25.16 -11.88 -11.34
C ILE A 33 26.24 -12.57 -12.19
N ASP A 34 27.53 -12.24 -12.05
CA ASP A 34 28.63 -12.90 -12.76
C ASP A 34 29.85 -13.18 -11.85
N ASN A 35 29.63 -13.62 -10.60
CA ASN A 35 30.76 -13.98 -9.72
C ASN A 35 31.30 -15.39 -10.02
N SER A 36 32.63 -15.52 -10.09
CA SER A 36 33.39 -16.74 -10.43
C SER A 36 33.11 -17.96 -9.53
N TYR A 37 32.50 -17.76 -8.37
CA TYR A 37 32.05 -18.82 -7.46
C TYR A 37 30.68 -19.44 -7.83
N ASN A 38 30.04 -18.97 -8.90
CA ASN A 38 28.73 -19.44 -9.33
C ASN A 38 28.88 -20.22 -10.66
N PRO A 39 28.81 -21.56 -10.67
CA PRO A 39 29.20 -22.43 -11.80
C PRO A 39 28.23 -22.40 -12.99
N ILE A 40 27.30 -21.44 -13.04
CA ILE A 40 26.34 -21.29 -14.12
C ILE A 40 26.93 -20.31 -15.14
N ASN A 41 27.71 -20.90 -16.06
CA ASN A 41 28.29 -20.29 -17.25
C ASN A 41 27.33 -19.31 -17.95
N TYR A 42 27.84 -18.13 -18.29
CA TYR A 42 27.40 -17.23 -19.37
C TYR A 42 25.89 -17.22 -19.66
N GLY A 43 25.17 -16.27 -19.05
CA GLY A 43 23.77 -16.02 -19.39
C GLY A 43 22.94 -15.28 -18.34
N LYS A 44 23.53 -14.40 -17.52
CA LYS A 44 22.79 -13.71 -16.45
C LYS A 44 22.56 -12.20 -16.71
N ILE A 45 23.45 -11.52 -17.42
CA ILE A 45 23.18 -10.14 -17.91
C ILE A 45 22.18 -10.16 -19.06
N ASP A 46 22.36 -11.07 -20.03
CA ASP A 46 21.48 -11.18 -21.19
C ASP A 46 20.04 -11.53 -20.77
N LYS A 47 19.88 -12.48 -19.83
CA LYS A 47 18.56 -12.83 -19.28
C LYS A 47 17.91 -11.71 -18.47
N LEU A 48 18.68 -10.73 -18.00
CA LEU A 48 18.15 -9.55 -17.32
C LEU A 48 17.79 -8.45 -18.32
N LEU A 49 18.73 -8.09 -19.21
CA LEU A 49 18.61 -6.92 -20.08
C LEU A 49 17.81 -7.22 -21.36
N ALA A 50 18.00 -8.38 -21.97
CA ALA A 50 17.34 -8.70 -23.24
C ALA A 50 15.81 -8.71 -23.13
N PRO A 51 15.17 -9.31 -22.10
CA PRO A 51 13.72 -9.26 -21.96
C PRO A 51 13.21 -7.84 -21.75
N LEU A 52 13.92 -7.00 -20.99
CA LEU A 52 13.51 -5.60 -20.77
C LEU A 52 13.49 -4.83 -22.10
N ILE A 53 14.55 -4.97 -22.90
CA ILE A 53 14.67 -4.31 -24.20
C ILE A 53 13.63 -4.85 -25.20
N GLN A 54 13.42 -6.17 -25.25
CA GLN A 54 12.41 -6.79 -26.12
C GLN A 54 10.99 -6.32 -25.79
N ASN A 55 10.69 -6.07 -24.51
CA ASN A 55 9.41 -5.51 -24.08
C ASN A 55 9.31 -3.99 -24.27
N GLY A 56 10.33 -3.34 -24.85
CA GLY A 56 10.32 -1.92 -25.17
C GLY A 56 10.64 -0.99 -24.00
N PHE A 57 11.30 -1.48 -22.96
CA PHE A 57 11.82 -0.61 -21.90
C PHE A 57 13.03 0.19 -22.40
N GLY A 58 13.07 1.47 -22.05
CA GLY A 58 14.27 2.29 -22.19
C GLY A 58 15.23 2.03 -21.04
N LEU A 59 16.52 1.88 -21.31
CA LEU A 59 17.54 1.64 -20.29
C LEU A 59 18.56 2.77 -20.34
N ILE A 60 18.80 3.41 -19.20
CA ILE A 60 19.83 4.44 -19.01
C ILE A 60 20.79 3.93 -17.95
N PHE A 61 22.07 3.89 -18.29
CA PHE A 61 23.13 3.40 -17.42
C PHE A 61 24.13 4.51 -17.14
N SER A 62 24.57 4.65 -15.90
CA SER A 62 25.75 5.47 -15.57
C SER A 62 26.84 4.59 -14.98
N ALA A 63 28.08 4.83 -15.36
CA ALA A 63 29.25 4.14 -14.84
C ALA A 63 30.31 5.18 -14.53
N ASN A 64 30.99 5.04 -13.38
CA ASN A 64 32.12 5.91 -13.05
C ASN A 64 33.42 5.34 -13.65
N GLN A 65 33.55 4.01 -13.68
CA GLN A 65 34.74 3.31 -14.14
C GLN A 65 34.37 2.25 -15.19
N ILE A 66 34.46 2.63 -16.45
CA ILE A 66 34.07 1.79 -17.59
C ILE A 66 34.91 0.51 -17.71
N ARG A 67 36.15 0.48 -17.20
CA ARG A 67 37.00 -0.72 -17.17
C ARG A 67 36.44 -1.88 -16.34
N TYR A 68 35.57 -1.59 -15.37
CA TYR A 68 34.92 -2.62 -14.55
C TYR A 68 33.59 -3.08 -15.15
N LEU A 69 33.14 -2.43 -16.23
CA LEU A 69 31.92 -2.85 -16.90
C LEU A 69 32.12 -4.22 -17.55
N HIS A 70 31.24 -5.16 -17.24
CA HIS A 70 31.27 -6.48 -17.85
C HIS A 70 31.14 -6.38 -19.39
N PRO A 71 31.99 -7.08 -20.18
CA PRO A 71 32.01 -6.95 -21.65
C PRO A 71 30.65 -7.14 -22.34
N ASN A 72 29.81 -8.02 -21.81
CA ASN A 72 28.49 -8.30 -22.40
C ASN A 72 27.49 -7.14 -22.23
N VAL A 73 27.70 -6.23 -21.28
CA VAL A 73 26.83 -5.05 -21.12
C VAL A 73 26.92 -4.16 -22.36
N PHE A 74 28.12 -4.03 -22.96
CA PHE A 74 28.32 -3.23 -24.16
C PHE A 74 27.48 -3.69 -25.35
N ASN A 75 27.08 -4.96 -25.40
CA ASN A 75 26.21 -5.48 -26.48
C ASN A 75 24.80 -4.84 -26.45
N TYR A 76 24.42 -4.24 -25.31
CA TYR A 76 23.13 -3.57 -25.12
C TYR A 76 23.24 -2.04 -25.15
N LEU A 77 24.45 -1.50 -25.21
CA LEU A 77 24.69 -0.05 -25.26
C LEU A 77 24.80 0.40 -26.72
N ARG A 78 23.68 0.87 -27.28
CA ARG A 78 23.67 1.43 -28.65
C ARG A 78 24.15 2.88 -28.71
N ASN A 79 23.91 3.61 -27.63
CA ASN A 79 24.31 5.00 -27.47
C ASN A 79 25.28 5.09 -26.28
N ILE A 80 26.38 5.81 -26.44
CA ILE A 80 27.39 6.01 -25.40
C ILE A 80 27.70 7.50 -25.30
N ILE A 81 27.67 8.02 -24.09
CA ILE A 81 28.10 9.38 -23.77
C ILE A 81 29.24 9.25 -22.78
N THR A 82 30.38 9.85 -23.08
CA THR A 82 31.51 9.90 -22.15
C THR A 82 31.84 11.34 -21.79
N PHE A 83 32.10 11.53 -20.50
CA PHE A 83 32.71 12.72 -19.94
C PHE A 83 34.23 12.56 -19.91
N GLN A 84 34.91 13.56 -19.36
CA GLN A 84 36.35 13.55 -19.20
C GLN A 84 36.81 12.27 -18.48
N ALA A 85 37.79 11.59 -19.07
CA ALA A 85 38.42 10.41 -18.47
C ALA A 85 39.91 10.67 -18.22
N THR A 86 40.37 10.41 -17.00
CA THR A 86 41.75 10.64 -16.58
C THR A 86 42.55 9.35 -16.39
N ASP A 87 41.87 8.22 -16.14
CA ASP A 87 42.54 6.93 -15.98
C ASP A 87 42.85 6.28 -17.34
N SER A 88 44.11 5.90 -17.54
CA SER A 88 44.60 5.32 -18.79
C SER A 88 43.87 4.04 -19.21
N ARG A 89 43.37 3.25 -18.25
CA ARG A 89 42.64 2.01 -18.52
C ARG A 89 41.24 2.29 -19.04
N ASP A 90 40.56 3.26 -18.45
CA ASP A 90 39.22 3.69 -18.87
C ASP A 90 39.30 4.32 -20.27
N ILE A 91 40.33 5.13 -20.52
CA ILE A 91 40.62 5.70 -21.85
C ILE A 91 40.85 4.60 -22.89
N ALA A 92 41.60 3.54 -22.56
CA ALA A 92 41.83 2.43 -23.48
C ALA A 92 40.53 1.70 -23.85
N VAL A 93 39.63 1.51 -22.88
CA VAL A 93 38.31 0.90 -23.12
C VAL A 93 37.43 1.82 -23.97
N LEU A 94 37.35 3.11 -23.63
CA LEU A 94 36.60 4.12 -24.39
C LEU A 94 37.09 4.23 -25.82
N LYS A 95 38.41 4.29 -26.03
CA LYS A 95 39.03 4.30 -27.36
C LYS A 95 38.51 3.17 -28.23
N ASN A 96 38.49 1.95 -27.70
CA ASN A 96 38.07 0.76 -28.43
C ASN A 96 36.56 0.73 -28.65
N LYS A 97 35.76 1.02 -27.60
CA LYS A 97 34.30 0.92 -27.64
C LYS A 97 33.65 2.06 -28.41
N MET A 98 34.28 3.23 -28.42
CA MET A 98 33.80 4.40 -29.14
C MET A 98 34.49 4.59 -30.50
N HIS A 99 35.35 3.65 -30.92
CA HIS A 99 36.11 3.76 -32.17
C HIS A 99 36.78 5.13 -32.35
N LEU A 100 37.34 5.68 -31.26
CA LEU A 100 38.00 6.98 -31.32
C LEU A 100 39.19 6.86 -32.28
N GLN A 101 39.13 7.63 -33.37
CA GLN A 101 40.03 7.51 -34.49
C GLN A 101 41.45 7.92 -34.09
N GLU A 102 42.41 7.16 -34.62
CA GLU A 102 43.77 7.61 -34.76
C GLU A 102 43.92 8.41 -36.03
N LEU A 103 43.59 9.70 -35.97
CA LEU A 103 44.10 10.65 -36.96
C LEU A 103 45.59 10.84 -36.69
N HIS A 104 46.39 9.91 -37.20
CA HIS A 104 47.83 10.11 -37.33
C HIS A 104 48.03 11.12 -38.46
N GLY A 105 48.55 12.30 -38.12
CA GLY A 105 49.26 13.07 -39.13
C GLY A 105 50.40 12.19 -39.63
N THR A 106 50.37 11.81 -40.91
CA THR A 106 51.47 11.11 -41.60
C THR A 106 52.66 12.05 -41.78
N GLY A 107 53.29 12.42 -40.66
CA GLY A 107 54.62 13.00 -40.64
C GLY A 107 55.64 11.87 -40.69
N TYR A 108 56.46 11.83 -41.74
CA TYR A 108 57.47 10.81 -42.07
C TYR A 108 58.50 10.47 -40.96
N TYR A 109 58.45 11.07 -39.77
CA TYR A 109 59.50 10.98 -38.75
C TYR A 109 59.01 11.00 -37.28
N SER A 110 57.93 10.30 -36.91
CA SER A 110 57.61 10.08 -35.48
C SER A 110 57.61 8.60 -35.12
N THR A 111 58.62 8.17 -34.37
CA THR A 111 58.72 6.82 -33.77
C THR A 111 57.92 6.67 -32.48
N LYS A 112 57.22 7.73 -32.04
CA LYS A 112 56.31 7.68 -30.89
C LYS A 112 54.87 7.64 -31.37
N ARG A 113 54.11 6.64 -30.91
CA ARG A 113 52.63 6.61 -31.00
C ARG A 113 52.11 7.78 -30.18
N ASN A 114 51.97 8.95 -30.82
CA ASN A 114 51.38 10.12 -30.17
C ASN A 114 49.88 9.86 -29.98
N ASN A 115 49.35 10.26 -28.83
CA ASN A 115 47.92 10.22 -28.56
C ASN A 115 47.19 11.06 -29.61
N THR A 116 46.01 10.62 -29.99
CA THR A 116 45.24 11.18 -31.10
C THR A 116 44.46 12.40 -30.63
N TYR A 117 44.10 13.32 -31.52
CA TYR A 117 43.30 14.50 -31.16
C TYR A 117 42.05 14.15 -30.35
N GLN A 118 41.37 13.04 -30.67
CA GLN A 118 40.17 12.61 -29.94
C GLN A 118 40.47 12.03 -28.55
N ILE A 119 41.61 11.34 -28.38
CA ILE A 119 42.05 10.81 -27.08
C ILE A 119 42.55 11.96 -26.20
N GLU A 120 43.31 12.90 -26.77
CA GLU A 120 43.76 14.10 -26.07
C GLU A 120 42.56 14.95 -25.65
N TYR A 121 41.59 15.16 -26.56
CA TYR A 121 40.35 15.85 -26.25
C TYR A 121 39.61 15.16 -25.09
N LEU A 122 39.42 13.84 -25.11
CA LEU A 122 38.80 13.07 -24.02
C LEU A 122 39.47 13.30 -22.65
N MET A 123 40.80 13.49 -22.63
CA MET A 123 41.55 13.77 -21.41
C MET A 123 41.40 15.21 -20.91
N THR A 124 41.08 16.16 -21.80
CA THR A 124 41.05 17.61 -21.50
C THR A 124 39.67 18.25 -21.59
N MET A 125 38.59 17.46 -21.76
CA MET A 125 37.22 17.97 -21.84
C MET A 125 36.83 18.74 -20.57
N ARG A 126 36.05 19.81 -20.75
CA ARG A 126 35.45 20.59 -19.67
C ARG A 126 34.20 19.88 -19.12
N ASN A 127 33.72 20.29 -17.94
CA ASN A 127 32.63 19.62 -17.22
C ASN A 127 31.32 19.42 -18.00
N HIS A 128 31.05 20.23 -19.03
CA HIS A 128 29.83 20.15 -19.85
C HIS A 128 30.08 19.58 -21.24
N GLU A 129 31.34 19.31 -21.59
CA GLU A 129 31.70 18.71 -22.86
C GLU A 129 31.63 17.18 -22.75
N VAL A 130 31.12 16.56 -23.81
CA VAL A 130 31.02 15.12 -23.92
C VAL A 130 31.42 14.67 -25.31
N ILE A 131 31.87 13.43 -25.41
CA ILE A 131 31.90 12.71 -26.70
C ILE A 131 30.71 11.76 -26.70
N MET A 132 29.96 11.77 -27.79
CA MET A 132 28.77 10.96 -27.96
C MET A 132 28.91 10.03 -29.17
N ILE A 133 28.40 8.82 -29.01
CA ILE A 133 28.04 7.91 -30.10
C ILE A 133 26.55 7.66 -30.02
N ARG A 134 25.91 7.71 -31.18
CA ARG A 134 24.52 7.38 -31.33
C ARG A 134 24.34 6.22 -32.29
N ASP A 135 23.24 5.51 -32.14
CA ASP A 135 22.89 4.39 -33.01
C ASP A 135 22.61 4.82 -34.46
N ASP A 136 22.19 6.07 -34.66
CA ASP A 136 21.97 6.67 -35.98
C ASP A 136 23.21 7.34 -36.59
N ILE A 137 24.30 7.55 -35.81
CA ILE A 137 25.52 8.21 -36.27
C ILE A 137 26.73 7.34 -35.93
N PHE A 138 27.34 6.77 -36.97
CA PHE A 138 28.42 5.78 -36.82
C PHE A 138 29.74 6.36 -36.28
N GLN A 139 29.93 7.68 -36.33
CA GLN A 139 31.17 8.33 -35.88
C GLN A 139 30.98 9.03 -34.54
N PRO A 140 31.96 8.95 -33.61
CA PRO A 140 31.94 9.72 -32.38
C PRO A 140 32.06 11.21 -32.68
N PHE A 141 31.26 12.05 -32.02
CA PHE A 141 31.31 13.49 -32.17
C PHE A 141 31.26 14.21 -30.81
N PRO A 142 31.94 15.37 -30.68
CA PRO A 142 31.86 16.18 -29.47
C PRO A 142 30.51 16.89 -29.39
N ALA A 143 29.99 17.06 -28.17
CA ALA A 143 28.78 17.81 -27.86
C ALA A 143 28.92 18.52 -26.51
N GLU A 144 28.04 19.50 -26.26
CA GLU A 144 27.96 20.21 -24.98
C GLU A 144 26.58 20.02 -24.35
N ILE A 145 26.54 19.73 -23.05
CA ILE A 145 25.30 19.56 -22.29
C ILE A 145 24.83 20.92 -21.78
N ASP A 146 23.65 21.36 -22.23
CA ASP A 146 23.00 22.55 -21.68
C ASP A 146 22.35 22.24 -20.32
N THR A 147 23.05 22.60 -19.25
CA THR A 147 22.58 22.45 -17.87
C THR A 147 21.73 23.63 -17.38
N LYS A 148 21.60 24.72 -18.16
CA LYS A 148 20.94 25.96 -17.71
C LYS A 148 19.48 25.73 -17.34
N LYS A 149 18.79 24.83 -18.05
CA LYS A 149 17.40 24.46 -17.73
C LYS A 149 17.31 23.60 -16.48
N MET A 150 18.22 22.63 -16.30
CA MET A 150 18.23 21.75 -15.13
C MET A 150 18.51 22.51 -13.84
N LEU A 151 19.46 23.46 -13.86
CA LEU A 151 19.79 24.30 -12.70
C LEU A 151 18.64 25.23 -12.27
N LYS A 152 17.71 25.53 -13.19
CA LYS A 152 16.53 26.36 -12.94
C LYS A 152 15.28 25.54 -12.63
N MET A 153 15.35 24.21 -12.72
CA MET A 153 14.22 23.35 -12.36
C MET A 153 14.08 23.32 -10.84
N LEU A 154 12.93 23.75 -10.37
CA LEU A 154 12.52 23.52 -8.99
C LEU A 154 12.10 22.05 -8.84
N PRO A 155 12.30 21.44 -7.66
CA PRO A 155 11.74 20.13 -7.38
C PRO A 155 10.22 20.15 -7.62
N PHE A 156 9.68 19.04 -8.14
CA PHE A 156 8.24 18.90 -8.32
C PHE A 156 7.53 18.99 -6.96
N SER A 157 6.30 19.53 -6.95
CA SER A 157 5.45 19.46 -5.76
C SER A 157 5.10 18.01 -5.46
N ASP A 158 4.75 17.73 -4.20
CA ASP A 158 4.38 16.38 -3.77
C ASP A 158 3.18 15.85 -4.58
N GLU A 159 2.17 16.68 -4.91
CA GLU A 159 1.06 16.25 -5.77
C GLU A 159 1.55 15.80 -7.13
N ARG A 160 2.47 16.55 -7.74
CA ARG A 160 3.01 16.23 -9.06
C ARG A 160 3.90 14.99 -9.03
N ILE A 161 4.59 14.74 -7.92
CA ILE A 161 5.30 13.49 -7.70
C ILE A 161 4.31 12.33 -7.55
N TYR A 162 3.23 12.50 -6.80
CA TYR A 162 2.20 11.47 -6.63
C TYR A 162 1.52 11.13 -7.95
N GLU A 163 1.08 12.13 -8.73
CA GLU A 163 0.49 11.93 -10.05
C GLU A 163 1.46 11.24 -11.02
N TYR A 164 2.71 11.69 -11.04
CA TYR A 164 3.73 11.09 -11.89
C TYR A 164 3.98 9.63 -11.50
N MET A 165 4.12 9.33 -10.20
CA MET A 165 4.39 7.98 -9.71
C MET A 165 3.18 7.07 -9.87
N GLU A 166 1.96 7.58 -9.68
CA GLU A 166 0.70 6.87 -9.94
C GLU A 166 0.58 6.51 -11.43
N GLY A 167 0.91 7.45 -12.34
CA GLY A 167 1.02 7.19 -13.77
C GLY A 167 2.09 6.16 -14.14
N GLN A 168 3.13 6.01 -13.30
CA GLN A 168 4.14 4.94 -13.42
C GLN A 168 3.70 3.62 -12.75
N GLY A 169 2.48 3.52 -12.22
CA GLY A 169 1.93 2.34 -11.55
C GLY A 169 2.37 2.19 -10.09
N TYR A 170 2.92 3.23 -9.47
CA TYR A 170 3.24 3.28 -8.04
C TYR A 170 2.15 4.07 -7.29
N ASN A 171 1.26 3.35 -6.61
CA ASN A 171 0.27 3.99 -5.75
C ASN A 171 0.89 4.32 -4.37
N LEU A 172 1.62 5.43 -4.31
CA LEU A 172 2.28 5.90 -3.08
C LEU A 172 1.26 6.15 -1.96
N LYS A 173 0.07 6.69 -2.29
CA LYS A 173 -1.01 6.91 -1.32
C LYS A 173 -1.48 5.60 -0.67
N GLN A 174 -1.65 4.54 -1.45
CA GLN A 174 -2.05 3.22 -0.95
C GLN A 174 -0.93 2.54 -0.14
N LEU A 175 0.33 2.72 -0.55
CA LEU A 175 1.48 2.17 0.16
C LEU A 175 1.68 2.86 1.51
N GLU A 176 1.55 4.19 1.54
CA GLU A 176 1.56 5.01 2.75
C GLU A 176 0.37 4.68 3.66
N GLN A 177 -0.83 4.50 3.10
CA GLN A 177 -1.99 4.02 3.85
C GLN A 177 -1.80 2.61 4.41
N LYS A 178 -1.16 1.70 3.69
CA LYS A 178 -0.80 0.35 4.19
C LYS A 178 0.24 0.43 5.30
N LEU A 179 1.23 1.32 5.17
CA LEU A 179 2.27 1.54 6.17
C LEU A 179 1.65 2.15 7.43
N LEU A 180 0.80 3.16 7.28
CA LEU A 180 -0.01 3.75 8.35
C LEU A 180 -0.98 2.74 8.98
N ALA A 181 -1.62 1.88 8.20
CA ALA A 181 -2.50 0.82 8.72
C ALA A 181 -1.73 -0.26 9.49
N THR A 182 -0.49 -0.54 9.08
CA THR A 182 0.42 -1.45 9.79
C THR A 182 0.94 -0.82 11.09
N LEU A 183 1.17 0.50 11.07
CA LEU A 183 1.51 1.31 12.24
C LEU A 183 0.31 1.56 13.17
N LYS A 184 -0.94 1.46 12.68
CA LYS A 184 -2.19 1.62 13.44
C LYS A 184 -2.64 0.36 14.19
N ARG A 185 -1.92 -0.77 14.06
CA ARG A 185 -2.23 -1.98 14.83
C ARG A 185 -1.76 -1.79 16.27
N THR A 186 -2.68 -1.81 17.21
CA THR A 186 -2.34 -1.79 18.65
C THR A 186 -1.50 -3.01 19.02
N ILE A 187 -0.77 -2.94 20.12
CA ILE A 187 -0.01 -4.09 20.67
C ILE A 187 -0.93 -5.32 20.82
N PHE A 188 -2.19 -5.13 21.23
CA PHE A 188 -3.19 -6.21 21.30
C PHE A 188 -3.47 -6.85 19.94
N GLU A 189 -3.65 -6.07 18.88
CA GLU A 189 -3.93 -6.59 17.53
C GLU A 189 -2.72 -7.31 16.93
N LYS A 190 -1.52 -6.81 17.23
CA LYS A 190 -0.26 -7.43 16.81
C LYS A 190 -0.02 -8.78 17.50
N ASP A 191 -0.29 -8.86 18.80
CA ASP A 191 0.02 -10.03 19.62
C ASP A 191 -1.05 -11.14 19.49
N PHE A 192 -2.32 -10.77 19.35
CA PHE A 192 -3.41 -11.75 19.24
C PHE A 192 -3.77 -12.13 17.80
N GLY A 193 -3.40 -11.33 16.79
CA GLY A 193 -3.50 -11.71 15.37
C GLY A 193 -4.85 -12.32 14.97
N ILE A 194 -4.86 -13.63 14.67
CA ILE A 194 -6.08 -14.40 14.28
C ILE A 194 -7.13 -14.53 15.40
N TYR A 195 -6.78 -14.12 16.62
CA TYR A 195 -7.62 -14.03 17.81
C TYR A 195 -7.95 -12.57 18.19
N ALA A 196 -7.69 -11.58 17.31
CA ALA A 196 -7.98 -10.18 17.57
C ALA A 196 -9.46 -9.92 17.93
N GLU A 197 -10.38 -10.72 17.39
CA GLU A 197 -11.82 -10.66 17.73
C GLU A 197 -12.12 -10.93 19.22
N PHE A 198 -11.18 -11.53 19.96
CA PHE A 198 -11.31 -11.84 21.40
C PHE A 198 -10.66 -10.78 22.30
N ILE A 199 -10.05 -9.71 21.75
CA ILE A 199 -9.29 -8.72 22.53
C ILE A 199 -10.12 -8.13 23.69
N GLU A 200 -11.37 -7.74 23.44
CA GLU A 200 -12.24 -7.21 24.49
C GLU A 200 -12.61 -8.26 25.57
N ASP A 201 -12.80 -9.53 25.18
CA ASP A 201 -13.04 -10.60 26.15
C ASP A 201 -11.79 -10.86 27.01
N ILE A 202 -10.62 -10.79 26.38
CA ILE A 202 -9.32 -10.96 27.04
C ILE A 202 -9.05 -9.81 28.01
N LYS A 203 -9.36 -8.56 27.64
CA LYS A 203 -9.26 -7.42 28.56
C LYS A 203 -10.20 -7.56 29.75
N ASN A 204 -11.45 -7.97 29.52
CA ASN A 204 -12.40 -8.20 30.61
C ASN A 204 -11.95 -9.32 31.54
N PHE A 205 -11.35 -10.38 30.99
CA PHE A 205 -10.69 -11.42 31.76
C PHE A 205 -9.50 -10.90 32.57
N LEU A 206 -8.55 -10.19 31.95
CA LEU A 206 -7.38 -9.65 32.66
C LEU A 206 -7.79 -8.64 33.74
N ASN A 207 -8.77 -7.78 33.47
CA ASN A 207 -9.30 -6.85 34.47
C ASN A 207 -9.97 -7.57 35.65
N SER A 208 -10.70 -8.66 35.42
CA SER A 208 -11.28 -9.43 36.52
C SER A 208 -10.22 -10.14 37.35
N ILE A 209 -9.17 -10.66 36.71
CA ILE A 209 -8.01 -11.22 37.41
C ILE A 209 -7.28 -10.14 38.23
N ARG A 210 -7.19 -8.90 37.74
CA ARG A 210 -6.57 -7.76 38.45
C ARG A 210 -7.25 -7.45 39.77
N ILE A 211 -8.57 -7.63 39.83
CA ILE A 211 -9.39 -7.41 41.03
C ILE A 211 -9.22 -8.58 42.03
N VAL A 212 -9.13 -9.81 41.52
CA VAL A 212 -9.07 -11.05 42.34
C VAL A 212 -7.64 -11.37 42.82
N HIS A 213 -6.64 -10.65 42.30
CA HIS A 213 -5.22 -10.89 42.53
C HIS A 213 -4.78 -10.91 44.01
N ASN A 214 -5.53 -10.23 44.88
CA ASN A 214 -5.23 -10.12 46.31
C ASN A 214 -5.87 -11.25 47.17
N ILE A 215 -6.64 -12.17 46.58
CA ILE A 215 -7.53 -13.08 47.33
C ILE A 215 -7.06 -14.56 47.30
N GLY A 216 -6.14 -14.95 46.40
CA GLY A 216 -5.56 -16.30 46.47
C GLY A 216 -4.72 -16.74 45.28
N ASN A 217 -4.00 -17.87 45.45
CA ASN A 217 -3.11 -18.46 44.43
C ASN A 217 -3.86 -18.87 43.15
N LEU A 218 -3.70 -18.09 42.08
CA LEU A 218 -4.27 -18.36 40.76
C LEU A 218 -3.47 -19.45 40.04
N SER A 219 -4.01 -20.67 39.99
CA SER A 219 -3.41 -21.77 39.25
C SER A 219 -3.74 -21.72 37.75
N GLU A 220 -2.90 -22.34 36.91
CA GLU A 220 -3.11 -22.44 35.45
C GLU A 220 -4.52 -23.00 35.12
N HIS A 221 -4.95 -24.03 35.84
CA HIS A 221 -6.26 -24.65 35.65
C HIS A 221 -7.39 -23.66 35.96
N THR A 222 -7.27 -22.89 37.03
CA THR A 222 -8.26 -21.88 37.43
C THR A 222 -8.36 -20.80 36.36
N LEU A 223 -7.22 -20.29 35.87
CA LEU A 223 -7.19 -19.24 34.85
C LEU A 223 -7.74 -19.72 33.50
N LYS A 224 -7.44 -20.94 33.08
CA LYS A 224 -8.03 -21.50 31.85
C LYS A 224 -9.54 -21.63 31.96
N ASN A 225 -10.06 -22.02 33.13
CA ASN A 225 -11.50 -22.11 33.32
C ASN A 225 -12.18 -20.73 33.33
N GLU A 226 -11.58 -19.74 33.98
CA GLU A 226 -12.07 -18.36 33.94
C GLU A 226 -12.01 -17.78 32.53
N LEU A 227 -10.87 -17.89 31.83
CA LEU A 227 -10.72 -17.44 30.45
C LEU A 227 -11.79 -18.04 29.54
N MET A 228 -12.10 -19.34 29.73
CA MET A 228 -13.16 -20.01 28.98
C MET A 228 -14.53 -19.34 29.14
N LYS A 229 -14.87 -18.82 30.32
CA LYS A 229 -16.15 -18.13 30.55
C LYS A 229 -16.26 -16.85 29.71
N TYR A 230 -15.17 -16.09 29.60
CA TYR A 230 -15.12 -14.84 28.84
C TYR A 230 -15.14 -15.08 27.33
N ILE A 231 -14.39 -16.07 26.83
CA ILE A 231 -14.30 -16.31 25.38
C ILE A 231 -15.41 -17.21 24.85
N SER A 232 -16.09 -18.01 25.68
CA SER A 232 -17.09 -19.00 25.23
C SER A 232 -18.24 -18.38 24.43
N PRO A 233 -18.80 -17.21 24.78
CA PRO A 233 -19.82 -16.55 23.98
C PRO A 233 -19.37 -16.27 22.54
N ARG A 234 -18.16 -15.74 22.33
CA ARG A 234 -17.60 -15.49 20.97
C ARG A 234 -17.13 -16.77 20.30
N ALA A 235 -16.49 -17.68 21.03
CA ALA A 235 -16.00 -18.95 20.49
C ALA A 235 -17.16 -19.86 20.02
N SER A 236 -18.34 -19.75 20.64
CA SER A 236 -19.56 -20.47 20.23
C SER A 236 -20.12 -19.98 18.90
N LYS A 237 -19.90 -18.70 18.55
CA LYS A 237 -20.26 -18.16 17.22
C LYS A 237 -19.32 -18.71 16.13
N ARG A 238 -18.07 -19.02 16.47
CA ARG A 238 -17.06 -19.53 15.53
C ARG A 238 -17.11 -21.05 15.35
N THR A 239 -17.48 -21.80 16.39
CA THR A 239 -17.60 -23.26 16.29
C THR A 239 -18.50 -23.84 17.40
N SER A 240 -19.34 -24.80 17.04
CA SER A 240 -20.13 -25.58 17.99
C SER A 240 -19.30 -26.67 18.71
N ASN A 241 -18.09 -26.99 18.21
CA ASN A 241 -17.27 -28.09 18.72
C ASN A 241 -16.50 -27.71 19.99
N ILE A 242 -16.78 -28.39 21.11
CA ILE A 242 -16.16 -28.17 22.43
C ILE A 242 -14.63 -28.35 22.40
N LYS A 243 -14.10 -29.32 21.62
CA LYS A 243 -12.64 -29.52 21.50
C LYS A 243 -11.98 -28.31 20.85
N LYS A 244 -12.58 -27.76 19.79
CA LYS A 244 -12.06 -26.55 19.11
C LYS A 244 -12.12 -25.30 20.01
N LYS A 245 -13.17 -25.15 20.83
CA LYS A 245 -13.22 -24.07 21.84
C LYS A 245 -12.09 -24.18 22.86
N LYS A 246 -11.76 -25.40 23.31
CA LYS A 246 -10.62 -25.65 24.20
C LYS A 246 -9.27 -25.35 23.53
N THR A 247 -9.13 -25.58 22.22
CA THR A 247 -7.94 -25.19 21.46
C THR A 247 -7.79 -23.67 21.41
N ILE A 248 -8.84 -22.93 21.02
CA ILE A 248 -8.84 -21.45 21.01
C ILE A 248 -8.43 -20.90 22.38
N ARG A 249 -9.02 -21.44 23.46
CA ARG A 249 -8.65 -21.09 24.83
C ARG A 249 -7.17 -21.31 25.12
N ASN A 250 -6.64 -22.48 24.76
CA ASN A 250 -5.25 -22.83 25.04
C ASN A 250 -4.30 -21.93 24.25
N ASP A 251 -4.61 -21.62 23.00
CA ASP A 251 -3.77 -20.76 22.16
C ASP A 251 -3.73 -19.33 22.70
N ILE A 252 -4.90 -18.77 23.05
CA ILE A 252 -4.99 -17.44 23.70
C ILE A 252 -4.21 -17.44 25.02
N PHE A 253 -4.35 -18.49 25.83
CA PHE A 253 -3.62 -18.61 27.10
C PHE A 253 -2.10 -18.68 26.90
N GLN A 254 -1.62 -19.37 25.86
CA GLN A 254 -0.20 -19.41 25.52
C GLN A 254 0.33 -18.05 25.05
N ILE A 255 -0.46 -17.29 24.29
CA ILE A 255 -0.10 -15.91 23.90
C ILE A 255 0.02 -15.02 25.14
N LEU A 256 -0.90 -15.15 26.10
CA LEU A 256 -0.87 -14.40 27.36
C LEU A 256 0.40 -14.66 28.18
N LEU A 257 0.87 -15.90 28.22
CA LEU A 257 2.14 -16.25 28.89
C LEU A 257 3.36 -15.77 28.11
N LYS A 258 3.41 -16.09 26.81
CA LYS A 258 4.58 -15.82 25.96
C LYS A 258 4.91 -14.34 25.85
N GLN A 259 3.88 -13.49 25.76
CA GLN A 259 4.06 -12.04 25.65
C GLN A 259 4.14 -11.33 27.01
N GLY A 260 3.98 -12.05 28.12
CA GLY A 260 4.09 -11.47 29.47
C GLY A 260 2.85 -10.69 29.94
N TYR A 261 1.68 -10.95 29.36
CA TYR A 261 0.41 -10.48 29.95
C TYR A 261 0.11 -11.18 31.28
N LEU A 262 0.54 -12.45 31.39
CA LEU A 262 0.55 -13.22 32.63
C LEU A 262 1.99 -13.65 32.94
N GLU A 263 2.45 -13.38 34.15
CA GLU A 263 3.76 -13.73 34.69
C GLU A 263 3.62 -14.81 35.75
N GLU A 264 4.59 -15.72 35.80
CA GLU A 264 4.67 -16.70 36.89
C GLU A 264 5.16 -16.04 38.17
N ASN A 265 4.47 -16.34 39.28
CA ASN A 265 4.78 -15.87 40.62
C ASN A 265 4.91 -17.07 41.55
N HIS A 266 5.94 -17.04 42.39
CA HIS A 266 6.20 -18.08 43.39
C HIS A 266 6.17 -17.42 44.77
N PRO A 267 5.06 -17.48 45.50
CA PRO A 267 4.98 -16.83 46.80
C PRO A 267 6.04 -17.41 47.76
N PRO A 268 6.70 -16.56 48.57
CA PRO A 268 7.69 -17.03 49.53
C PRO A 268 7.00 -17.83 50.64
N MET A 269 7.59 -18.97 51.03
CA MET A 269 7.16 -19.71 52.22
C MET A 269 7.72 -19.04 53.48
N ALA A 270 7.08 -19.24 54.64
CA ALA A 270 7.54 -18.72 55.93
C ALA A 270 8.98 -19.16 56.30
N SER A 271 9.51 -20.19 55.64
CA SER A 271 10.88 -20.69 55.73
C SER A 271 11.91 -19.94 54.87
N GLY A 272 11.50 -18.96 54.05
CA GLY A 272 12.38 -18.24 53.11
C GLY A 272 12.64 -18.96 51.78
N SER A 273 12.12 -20.18 51.61
CA SER A 273 12.17 -20.94 50.35
C SER A 273 10.99 -20.59 49.43
N GLN A 274 11.19 -20.64 48.11
CA GLN A 274 10.11 -20.44 47.13
C GLN A 274 9.10 -21.61 47.16
N SER A 275 7.81 -21.29 47.06
CA SER A 275 6.73 -22.27 46.93
C SER A 275 6.88 -23.15 45.67
N ILE A 276 6.73 -24.47 45.82
CA ILE A 276 6.63 -25.44 44.70
C ILE A 276 5.42 -25.13 43.79
N ARG A 277 4.40 -24.45 44.31
CA ARG A 277 3.18 -24.13 43.57
C ARG A 277 3.35 -22.82 42.79
N THR A 278 3.38 -22.91 41.46
CA THR A 278 3.31 -21.76 40.54
C THR A 278 1.94 -21.09 40.65
N SER A 279 1.93 -19.81 40.97
CA SER A 279 0.78 -18.94 40.79
C SER A 279 1.05 -18.00 39.61
N TYR A 280 0.01 -17.43 39.03
CA TYR A 280 0.15 -16.47 37.93
C TYR A 280 -0.29 -15.11 38.39
N LYS A 281 0.42 -14.08 37.93
CA LYS A 281 0.02 -12.69 38.07
C LYS A 281 -0.07 -11.93 36.76
N ILE A 282 -0.82 -10.83 36.75
CA ILE A 282 -0.81 -9.92 35.60
C ILE A 282 0.55 -9.25 35.53
N GLY A 283 1.18 -9.37 34.36
CA GLY A 283 2.46 -8.73 34.08
C GLY A 283 2.31 -7.28 33.61
N ASP A 284 3.41 -6.53 33.71
CA ASP A 284 3.46 -5.10 33.33
C ASP A 284 3.23 -4.88 31.83
N TYR A 285 3.33 -5.94 31.02
CA TYR A 285 3.03 -5.89 29.59
C TYR A 285 1.55 -5.58 29.30
N TYR A 286 0.63 -5.97 30.19
CA TYR A 286 -0.78 -5.63 30.03
C TYR A 286 -1.03 -4.12 30.11
N GLN A 287 -0.40 -3.44 31.07
CA GLN A 287 -0.55 -1.98 31.21
C GLN A 287 0.04 -1.25 30.00
N ARG A 288 1.21 -1.70 29.51
CA ARG A 288 1.82 -1.16 28.28
C ARG A 288 0.91 -1.28 27.05
N ALA A 289 0.22 -2.42 26.90
CA ALA A 289 -0.72 -2.61 25.80
C ALA A 289 -1.98 -1.74 25.93
N LEU A 290 -2.44 -1.45 27.15
CA LEU A 290 -3.55 -0.51 27.41
C LEU A 290 -3.15 0.94 27.08
N ASP A 291 -1.93 1.34 27.45
CA ASP A 291 -1.43 2.70 27.20
C ASP A 291 -1.25 2.96 25.69
N ASP A 292 -0.74 1.98 24.95
CA ASP A 292 -0.63 2.00 23.47
C ASP A 292 -2.00 2.14 22.80
N GLU A 293 -3.01 1.39 23.27
CA GLU A 293 -4.37 1.52 22.76
C GLU A 293 -4.97 2.90 23.07
N ALA A 294 -4.75 3.42 24.28
CA ALA A 294 -5.25 4.73 24.68
C ALA A 294 -4.63 5.87 23.85
N GLN A 295 -3.31 5.82 23.59
CA GLN A 295 -2.63 6.76 22.70
C GLN A 295 -3.12 6.67 21.26
N THR A 296 -3.37 5.45 20.77
CA THR A 296 -3.93 5.22 19.43
C THR A 296 -5.36 5.77 19.30
N LYS A 297 -6.16 5.73 20.38
CA LYS A 297 -7.51 6.32 20.46
C LYS A 297 -7.49 7.85 20.62
N MET A 298 -6.56 8.42 21.39
CA MET A 298 -6.42 9.88 21.55
C MET A 298 -5.95 10.59 20.27
N ASN A 299 -5.24 9.88 19.39
CA ASN A 299 -4.82 10.39 18.08
C ASN A 299 -5.91 10.28 17.00
N GLN A 300 -7.15 9.90 17.36
CA GLN A 300 -8.31 10.01 16.48
C GLN A 300 -9.03 11.35 16.71
N PRO A 301 -9.36 12.11 15.64
CA PRO A 301 -9.99 13.41 15.80
C PRO A 301 -11.36 13.31 16.49
N ILE A 302 -11.55 14.20 17.48
CA ILE A 302 -12.72 14.29 18.36
C ILE A 302 -13.99 14.59 17.53
N ASN A 303 -15.04 13.79 17.70
CA ASN A 303 -16.38 14.06 17.19
C ASN A 303 -17.02 15.22 17.97
N ILE A 304 -17.39 16.29 17.27
CA ILE A 304 -18.23 17.37 17.78
C ILE A 304 -19.66 17.09 17.32
N ASP A 305 -20.57 16.87 18.26
CA ASP A 305 -22.01 16.80 18.00
C ASP A 305 -22.53 18.19 17.60
N VAL A 306 -23.24 18.28 16.46
CA VAL A 306 -23.97 19.49 16.06
C VAL A 306 -25.35 19.09 15.54
N GLU A 307 -26.36 19.69 16.14
CA GLU A 307 -27.79 19.61 15.82
C GLU A 307 -28.08 19.97 14.35
N ILE A 308 -29.01 19.24 13.74
CA ILE A 308 -29.39 19.38 12.33
C ILE A 308 -30.67 20.23 12.25
N ILE A 309 -30.62 21.33 11.50
CA ILE A 309 -31.81 22.04 11.02
C ILE A 309 -32.20 21.42 9.67
N GLU A 310 -33.44 20.97 9.56
CA GLU A 310 -34.01 20.30 8.39
C GLU A 310 -34.22 21.25 7.20
N GLY A 311 -33.92 20.76 6.00
CA GLY A 311 -34.21 21.40 4.72
C GLY A 311 -34.68 20.37 3.69
N ASN A 312 -35.78 20.68 3.01
CA ASN A 312 -36.67 19.83 2.24
C ASN A 312 -36.03 19.12 1.02
N GLY A 313 -36.50 17.88 0.76
CA GLY A 313 -36.96 17.54 -0.59
C GLY A 313 -36.15 16.60 -1.49
N GLN A 314 -35.53 15.52 -0.98
CA GLN A 314 -35.29 14.26 -1.71
C GLN A 314 -34.96 13.17 -0.69
N TYR A 315 -35.51 11.96 -0.85
CA TYR A 315 -35.43 10.90 0.18
C TYR A 315 -33.97 10.51 0.44
N ASN A 316 -33.46 10.96 1.59
CA ASN A 316 -32.11 10.71 2.06
C ASN A 316 -32.15 9.51 3.05
N PRO A 317 -31.62 8.33 2.68
CA PRO A 317 -31.64 7.16 3.56
C PRO A 317 -30.71 7.25 4.78
N PHE A 318 -30.15 8.43 5.03
CA PHE A 318 -29.28 8.74 6.15
C PHE A 318 -29.88 9.78 7.12
N GLY A 319 -31.13 10.20 6.88
CA GLY A 319 -31.91 11.01 7.81
C GLY A 319 -32.30 10.23 9.07
N VAL A 320 -32.21 10.87 10.24
CA VAL A 320 -32.47 10.25 11.54
C VAL A 320 -33.96 9.94 11.67
N ASN A 321 -34.33 8.66 11.62
CA ASN A 321 -35.59 8.19 12.19
C ASN A 321 -35.26 7.42 13.47
N THR A 322 -35.43 8.08 14.61
CA THR A 322 -35.43 7.43 15.92
C THR A 322 -36.74 6.68 16.11
N ALA A 323 -36.73 5.39 15.81
CA ALA A 323 -37.65 4.43 16.40
C ALA A 323 -36.85 3.15 16.70
N GLU A 324 -36.62 2.90 17.99
CA GLU A 324 -36.03 1.66 18.46
C GLU A 324 -37.03 0.53 18.27
N GLU A 325 -36.78 -0.35 17.30
CA GLU A 325 -37.40 -1.68 17.28
C GLU A 325 -36.31 -2.76 17.26
N HIS A 326 -36.44 -3.70 18.19
CA HIS A 326 -35.52 -4.82 18.41
C HIS A 326 -35.51 -5.77 17.19
N PRO A 327 -34.34 -6.16 16.63
CA PRO A 327 -34.33 -7.16 15.58
C PRO A 327 -34.40 -8.58 16.17
N GLN A 328 -35.46 -9.29 15.80
CA GLN A 328 -35.56 -10.76 15.87
C GLN A 328 -34.42 -11.42 15.07
N GLU A 329 -34.04 -12.65 15.41
CA GLU A 329 -32.97 -13.42 14.75
C GLU A 329 -33.18 -13.47 13.22
N THR A 330 -32.26 -12.84 12.48
CA THR A 330 -32.42 -12.46 11.07
C THR A 330 -31.61 -13.36 10.15
N PHE A 331 -32.25 -14.01 9.17
CA PHE A 331 -31.57 -14.75 8.10
C PHE A 331 -31.15 -13.80 6.98
N PHE A 332 -29.84 -13.61 6.78
CA PHE A 332 -29.24 -12.80 5.71
C PHE A 332 -28.44 -13.70 4.76
N ASP A 333 -28.68 -13.61 3.45
CA ASP A 333 -28.03 -14.49 2.47
C ASP A 333 -26.73 -13.87 1.96
N ASP A 334 -25.64 -14.19 2.64
CA ASP A 334 -24.31 -13.66 2.33
C ASP A 334 -23.84 -13.97 0.90
N SER A 335 -24.28 -15.08 0.31
CA SER A 335 -23.88 -15.47 -1.04
C SER A 335 -24.48 -14.56 -2.10
N ILE A 336 -25.78 -14.27 -1.97
CA ILE A 336 -26.50 -13.35 -2.85
C ILE A 336 -25.97 -11.95 -2.63
N PHE A 337 -25.82 -11.52 -1.38
CA PHE A 337 -25.32 -10.20 -1.06
C PHE A 337 -23.93 -9.94 -1.65
N ARG A 338 -22.96 -10.84 -1.48
CA ARG A 338 -21.61 -10.66 -2.04
C ARG A 338 -21.63 -10.53 -3.56
N LYS A 339 -22.43 -11.35 -4.23
CA LYS A 339 -22.59 -11.31 -5.69
C LYS A 339 -23.14 -9.95 -6.14
N GLU A 340 -24.22 -9.49 -5.53
CA GLU A 340 -24.83 -8.19 -5.88
C GLU A 340 -23.94 -7.02 -5.50
N LEU A 341 -23.21 -7.10 -4.37
CA LEU A 341 -22.25 -6.09 -3.97
C LEU A 341 -21.13 -5.95 -5.00
N SER A 342 -20.57 -7.06 -5.47
CA SER A 342 -19.54 -7.06 -6.51
C SER A 342 -20.07 -6.46 -7.82
N ASP A 343 -21.25 -6.89 -8.27
CA ASP A 343 -21.87 -6.39 -9.50
C ASP A 343 -22.13 -4.88 -9.43
N LYS A 344 -22.71 -4.39 -8.33
CA LYS A 344 -23.03 -2.95 -8.16
C LYS A 344 -21.82 -2.08 -7.86
N THR A 345 -20.71 -2.66 -7.44
CA THR A 345 -19.45 -1.93 -7.30
C THR A 345 -18.85 -1.61 -8.66
N VAL A 346 -18.97 -2.52 -9.65
CA VAL A 346 -18.53 -2.25 -11.04
C VAL A 346 -19.30 -1.08 -11.64
N ASP A 347 -20.62 -1.04 -11.46
CA ASP A 347 -21.48 0.07 -11.93
C ASP A 347 -21.00 1.42 -11.36
N VAL A 348 -20.66 1.45 -10.07
CA VAL A 348 -20.21 2.68 -9.38
C VAL A 348 -18.81 3.13 -9.79
N VAL A 349 -17.91 2.19 -10.05
CA VAL A 349 -16.56 2.50 -10.58
C VAL A 349 -16.68 3.06 -12.01
N PHE A 350 -17.62 2.56 -12.80
CA PHE A 350 -17.92 3.12 -14.11
C PHE A 350 -18.48 4.54 -14.01
N ASP A 351 -19.44 4.80 -13.11
CA ASP A 351 -19.97 6.15 -12.87
C ASP A 351 -18.85 7.14 -12.47
N LEU A 352 -17.85 6.70 -11.68
CA LEU A 352 -16.66 7.50 -11.34
C LEU A 352 -15.79 7.81 -12.56
N PHE A 353 -15.59 6.83 -13.45
CA PHE A 353 -14.88 7.02 -14.71
C PHE A 353 -15.59 8.03 -15.62
N GLU A 354 -16.93 8.01 -15.68
CA GLU A 354 -17.71 8.99 -16.42
C GLU A 354 -17.55 10.41 -15.84
N MET A 355 -17.55 10.55 -14.51
CA MET A 355 -17.25 11.84 -13.87
C MET A 355 -15.85 12.35 -14.23
N TYR A 356 -14.82 11.50 -14.18
CA TYR A 356 -13.46 11.86 -14.61
C TYR A 356 -13.45 12.36 -16.05
N LYS A 357 -14.11 11.63 -16.96
CA LYS A 357 -14.20 12.00 -18.37
C LYS A 357 -14.91 13.35 -18.54
N TYR A 358 -15.99 13.60 -17.80
CA TYR A 358 -16.68 14.90 -17.85
C TYR A 358 -15.81 16.05 -17.34
N ASN A 359 -15.01 15.85 -16.30
CA ASN A 359 -14.05 16.85 -15.83
C ASN A 359 -12.96 17.14 -16.88
N GLN A 360 -12.41 16.10 -17.53
CA GLN A 360 -11.42 16.27 -18.61
C GLN A 360 -12.00 16.99 -19.84
N ASP A 361 -13.25 16.70 -20.17
CA ASP A 361 -14.00 17.34 -21.26
C ASP A 361 -14.50 18.77 -20.89
N GLN A 362 -14.19 19.28 -19.69
CA GLN A 362 -14.69 20.56 -19.15
C GLN A 362 -16.22 20.64 -19.06
N LYS A 363 -16.91 19.50 -18.96
CA LYS A 363 -18.36 19.36 -18.79
C LYS A 363 -18.72 19.25 -17.31
N PHE A 364 -18.33 20.24 -16.52
CA PHE A 364 -18.41 20.21 -15.05
C PHE A 364 -19.83 20.04 -14.50
N GLU A 365 -20.84 20.64 -15.15
CA GLU A 365 -22.26 20.45 -14.80
C GLU A 365 -22.67 18.98 -14.85
N LYS A 366 -22.20 18.24 -15.86
CA LYS A 366 -22.50 16.81 -16.00
C LYS A 366 -21.78 15.99 -14.94
N ALA A 367 -20.54 16.34 -14.60
CA ALA A 367 -19.81 15.68 -13.52
C ALA A 367 -20.52 15.88 -12.16
N LEU A 368 -21.02 17.08 -11.91
CA LEU A 368 -21.79 17.40 -10.69
C LEU A 368 -23.10 16.62 -10.61
N ASP A 369 -23.93 16.67 -11.67
CA ASP A 369 -25.19 15.93 -11.76
C ASP A 369 -24.98 14.41 -11.59
N HIS A 370 -23.89 13.90 -12.15
CA HIS A 370 -23.55 12.49 -12.01
C HIS A 370 -23.08 12.14 -10.59
N GLY A 371 -22.30 12.99 -9.92
CA GLY A 371 -21.73 12.69 -8.61
C GLY A 371 -22.65 12.92 -7.40
N GLU A 372 -23.56 13.90 -7.48
CA GLU A 372 -24.33 14.40 -6.32
C GLU A 372 -25.04 13.29 -5.54
N ASN A 373 -25.67 12.36 -6.25
CA ASN A 373 -26.52 11.32 -5.68
C ASN A 373 -25.96 9.90 -5.86
N LEU A 374 -24.69 9.77 -6.27
CA LEU A 374 -24.10 8.49 -6.64
C LEU A 374 -24.18 7.44 -5.51
N MET A 375 -23.86 7.82 -4.26
CA MET A 375 -23.96 6.89 -3.12
C MET A 375 -25.40 6.45 -2.84
N ASN A 376 -26.37 7.36 -2.93
CA ASN A 376 -27.79 7.04 -2.75
C ASN A 376 -28.27 6.07 -3.84
N ARG A 377 -27.89 6.32 -5.10
CA ARG A 377 -28.19 5.43 -6.23
C ARG A 377 -27.57 4.06 -6.03
N PHE A 378 -26.33 3.99 -5.56
CA PHE A 378 -25.65 2.73 -5.27
C PHE A 378 -26.40 1.90 -4.23
N PHE A 379 -26.65 2.44 -3.04
CA PHE A 379 -27.30 1.67 -1.97
C PHE A 379 -28.74 1.28 -2.34
N THR A 380 -29.44 2.12 -3.10
CA THR A 380 -30.77 1.81 -3.62
C THR A 380 -30.72 0.66 -4.65
N LYS A 381 -29.77 0.71 -5.60
CA LYS A 381 -29.57 -0.37 -6.59
C LYS A 381 -29.20 -1.68 -5.90
N LEU A 382 -28.30 -1.64 -4.92
CA LEU A 382 -27.87 -2.81 -4.14
C LEU A 382 -29.02 -3.41 -3.34
N TYR A 383 -29.81 -2.57 -2.66
CA TYR A 383 -31.01 -2.98 -1.92
C TYR A 383 -32.02 -3.66 -2.84
N ASN A 384 -32.35 -3.05 -3.97
CA ASN A 384 -33.31 -3.61 -4.94
C ASN A 384 -32.80 -4.94 -5.51
N ALA A 385 -31.52 -5.02 -5.87
CA ALA A 385 -30.93 -6.24 -6.43
C ALA A 385 -30.91 -7.40 -5.42
N TYR A 386 -30.57 -7.11 -4.16
CA TYR A 386 -30.60 -8.07 -3.07
C TYR A 386 -32.03 -8.56 -2.80
N THR A 387 -32.97 -7.63 -2.60
CA THR A 387 -34.37 -7.98 -2.25
C THR A 387 -35.11 -8.72 -3.35
N GLN A 388 -34.81 -8.47 -4.63
CA GLN A 388 -35.39 -9.21 -5.76
C GLN A 388 -34.93 -10.68 -5.82
N LYS A 389 -33.70 -10.97 -5.41
CA LYS A 389 -33.09 -12.31 -5.50
C LYS A 389 -33.29 -13.16 -4.25
N VAL A 390 -33.65 -12.54 -3.14
CA VAL A 390 -33.95 -13.20 -1.88
C VAL A 390 -35.39 -13.74 -1.89
N ARG A 391 -35.56 -15.05 -1.60
CA ARG A 391 -36.89 -15.71 -1.61
C ARG A 391 -37.85 -15.04 -0.61
N ALA A 392 -39.14 -15.08 -0.90
CA ALA A 392 -40.22 -14.40 -0.16
C ALA A 392 -40.26 -14.64 1.38
N ASN A 393 -39.61 -15.69 1.88
CA ASN A 393 -39.57 -16.05 3.31
C ASN A 393 -38.28 -15.61 4.03
N LYS A 394 -37.46 -14.75 3.42
CA LYS A 394 -36.21 -14.23 3.98
C LYS A 394 -36.27 -12.69 4.07
N LEU A 395 -35.46 -12.13 4.96
CA LEU A 395 -35.45 -10.73 5.40
C LEU A 395 -35.76 -9.73 4.28
N LYS A 396 -36.91 -9.05 4.38
CA LYS A 396 -37.19 -7.83 3.62
C LYS A 396 -36.96 -6.66 4.55
N PHE A 397 -36.06 -5.77 4.19
CA PHE A 397 -35.95 -4.50 4.88
C PHE A 397 -37.07 -3.60 4.36
N ASP A 398 -37.82 -2.94 5.24
CA ASP A 398 -38.94 -2.10 4.77
C ASP A 398 -38.45 -0.83 4.07
N LYS A 399 -37.20 -0.43 4.32
CA LYS A 399 -36.56 0.78 3.81
C LYS A 399 -35.09 0.53 3.48
N VAL A 400 -34.55 1.27 2.51
CA VAL A 400 -33.11 1.28 2.19
C VAL A 400 -32.28 1.69 3.41
N THR A 401 -32.80 2.58 4.26
CA THR A 401 -32.18 3.02 5.52
C THR A 401 -31.85 1.82 6.42
N HIS A 402 -32.84 0.97 6.69
CA HIS A 402 -32.70 -0.20 7.56
C HIS A 402 -31.76 -1.24 6.95
N PHE A 403 -31.76 -1.36 5.62
CA PHE A 403 -30.80 -2.20 4.90
C PHE A 403 -29.36 -1.70 5.13
N VAL A 404 -29.11 -0.41 4.90
CA VAL A 404 -27.77 0.17 5.10
C VAL A 404 -27.33 0.07 6.56
N GLU A 405 -28.21 0.35 7.52
CA GLU A 405 -27.94 0.19 8.95
C GLU A 405 -27.55 -1.24 9.31
N TYR A 406 -28.26 -2.22 8.76
CA TYR A 406 -27.91 -3.62 8.94
C TYR A 406 -26.54 -3.95 8.33
N LEU A 407 -26.26 -3.46 7.12
CA LEU A 407 -24.96 -3.70 6.48
C LEU A 407 -23.82 -3.12 7.29
N VAL A 408 -23.98 -1.90 7.81
CA VAL A 408 -23.00 -1.24 8.68
C VAL A 408 -22.83 -2.01 9.98
N LYS A 409 -23.93 -2.29 10.70
CA LYS A 409 -23.91 -2.94 12.02
C LYS A 409 -23.28 -4.33 11.98
N ASN A 410 -23.43 -5.03 10.86
CA ASN A 410 -22.91 -6.38 10.67
C ASN A 410 -21.62 -6.41 9.84
N ASN A 411 -20.95 -5.26 9.65
CA ASN A 411 -19.69 -5.13 8.89
C ASN A 411 -19.75 -5.79 7.50
N LYS A 412 -20.90 -5.69 6.81
CA LYS A 412 -21.10 -6.22 5.45
C LYS A 412 -20.63 -5.26 4.37
N ILE A 413 -20.32 -4.03 4.73
CA ILE A 413 -19.72 -2.99 3.87
C ILE A 413 -18.59 -2.30 4.63
N PRO A 414 -17.62 -1.67 3.95
CA PRO A 414 -16.44 -1.08 4.60
C PRO A 414 -16.70 0.31 5.20
N PHE A 415 -17.94 0.61 5.58
CA PHE A 415 -18.33 1.93 6.05
C PHE A 415 -18.98 1.84 7.41
N THR A 416 -18.60 2.76 8.30
CA THR A 416 -19.41 3.06 9.47
C THR A 416 -20.55 4.01 9.09
N MET A 417 -21.59 4.11 9.92
CA MET A 417 -22.67 5.07 9.67
C MET A 417 -22.17 6.52 9.79
N SER A 418 -21.13 6.74 10.60
CA SER A 418 -20.41 8.02 10.69
C SER A 418 -19.71 8.35 9.38
N ASP A 419 -19.06 7.38 8.73
CA ASP A 419 -18.39 7.59 7.44
C ASP A 419 -19.41 8.05 6.39
N LEU A 420 -20.53 7.32 6.26
CA LEU A 420 -21.55 7.61 5.25
C LEU A 420 -22.19 8.99 5.45
N ARG A 421 -22.50 9.35 6.71
CA ARG A 421 -22.97 10.70 7.05
C ARG A 421 -21.93 11.77 6.74
N GLY A 422 -20.65 11.49 7.00
CA GLY A 422 -19.53 12.37 6.68
C GLY A 422 -19.42 12.66 5.18
N TYR A 423 -19.51 11.62 4.34
CA TYR A 423 -19.53 11.78 2.88
C TYR A 423 -20.68 12.68 2.42
N ILE A 424 -21.91 12.42 2.88
CA ILE A 424 -23.09 13.20 2.49
C ILE A 424 -22.96 14.66 2.93
N LYS A 425 -22.44 14.90 4.14
CA LYS A 425 -22.22 16.26 4.64
C LYS A 425 -21.27 17.03 3.73
N LYS A 426 -20.13 16.43 3.37
CA LYS A 426 -19.14 17.07 2.49
C LYS A 426 -19.70 17.34 1.10
N ILE A 427 -20.45 16.39 0.53
CA ILE A 427 -21.14 16.60 -0.76
C ILE A 427 -22.10 17.80 -0.66
N LYS A 428 -22.96 17.85 0.36
CA LYS A 428 -23.88 18.99 0.55
C LYS A 428 -23.16 20.32 0.71
N GLN A 429 -22.01 20.35 1.39
CA GLN A 429 -21.19 21.56 1.53
C GLN A 429 -20.70 22.07 0.17
N ILE A 430 -20.18 21.19 -0.70
CA ILE A 430 -19.75 21.55 -2.06
C ILE A 430 -20.87 22.22 -2.86
N PHE A 431 -22.10 21.69 -2.78
CA PHE A 431 -23.24 22.27 -3.49
C PHE A 431 -23.72 23.60 -2.87
N SER A 432 -23.51 23.79 -1.56
CA SER A 432 -23.92 25.01 -0.83
C SER A 432 -22.93 26.16 -0.94
N ASP A 433 -21.64 25.88 -1.16
CA ASP A 433 -20.60 26.91 -1.24
C ASP A 433 -20.70 27.74 -2.53
N GLU A 434 -20.32 29.02 -2.52
CA GLU A 434 -20.34 29.89 -3.72
C GLU A 434 -19.14 29.67 -4.67
N LEU A 435 -18.52 28.48 -4.63
CA LEU A 435 -17.35 28.15 -5.44
C LEU A 435 -17.68 28.04 -6.93
N ASN A 436 -16.66 28.27 -7.77
CA ASN A 436 -16.74 28.02 -9.21
C ASN A 436 -17.08 26.54 -9.49
N ILE A 437 -17.88 26.30 -10.52
CA ILE A 437 -18.38 24.98 -10.90
C ILE A 437 -17.29 23.95 -11.18
N GLU A 438 -16.15 24.39 -11.71
CA GLU A 438 -14.97 23.54 -11.92
C GLU A 438 -14.41 23.02 -10.59
N ILE A 439 -14.26 23.91 -9.60
CA ILE A 439 -13.76 23.55 -8.26
C ILE A 439 -14.73 22.58 -7.59
N LYS A 440 -16.04 22.88 -7.66
CA LYS A 440 -17.07 21.98 -7.14
C LYS A 440 -17.01 20.59 -7.77
N ALA A 441 -16.81 20.51 -9.09
CA ALA A 441 -16.77 19.24 -9.81
C ALA A 441 -15.51 18.41 -9.47
N CYS A 442 -14.37 19.08 -9.27
CA CYS A 442 -13.13 18.45 -8.80
C CYS A 442 -13.26 17.95 -7.35
N ASP A 443 -13.76 18.78 -6.44
CA ASP A 443 -13.95 18.40 -5.03
C ASP A 443 -14.95 17.25 -4.89
N LEU A 444 -16.03 17.26 -5.68
CA LEU A 444 -17.00 16.17 -5.68
C LEU A 444 -16.37 14.87 -6.20
N TYR A 445 -15.58 14.95 -7.26
CA TYR A 445 -14.85 13.80 -7.81
C TYR A 445 -13.91 13.20 -6.77
N GLU A 446 -13.16 14.01 -6.01
CA GLU A 446 -12.29 13.50 -4.95
C GLU A 446 -13.07 12.74 -3.87
N ILE A 447 -14.18 13.31 -3.38
CA ILE A 447 -15.01 12.67 -2.35
C ILE A 447 -15.59 11.34 -2.85
N VAL A 448 -16.14 11.34 -4.06
CA VAL A 448 -16.71 10.13 -4.66
C VAL A 448 -15.62 9.10 -4.92
N SER A 449 -14.43 9.51 -5.35
CA SER A 449 -13.29 8.60 -5.57
C SER A 449 -12.88 7.87 -4.28
N LEU A 450 -12.88 8.55 -3.13
CA LEU A 450 -12.59 7.95 -1.83
C LEU A 450 -13.64 6.92 -1.43
N PHE A 451 -14.92 7.22 -1.67
CA PHE A 451 -16.01 6.27 -1.47
C PHE A 451 -15.83 5.01 -2.34
N CYS A 452 -15.63 5.19 -3.65
CA CYS A 452 -15.45 4.09 -4.60
C CYS A 452 -14.21 3.24 -4.29
N ALA A 453 -13.09 3.87 -3.97
CA ALA A 453 -11.86 3.17 -3.62
C ALA A 453 -12.03 2.31 -2.35
N LYS A 454 -12.73 2.82 -1.33
CA LYS A 454 -13.00 2.05 -0.10
C LYS A 454 -13.91 0.85 -0.38
N LEU A 455 -14.92 1.03 -1.24
CA LEU A 455 -15.84 -0.02 -1.66
C LEU A 455 -15.15 -1.11 -2.49
N GLN A 456 -14.36 -0.72 -3.50
CA GLN A 456 -13.66 -1.64 -4.38
C GLN A 456 -12.61 -2.48 -3.62
N ASN A 457 -11.82 -1.85 -2.75
CA ASN A 457 -10.88 -2.58 -1.88
C ASN A 457 -11.60 -3.63 -1.03
N TYR A 458 -12.82 -3.36 -0.55
CA TYR A 458 -13.57 -4.32 0.25
C TYR A 458 -14.07 -5.52 -0.56
N VAL A 459 -14.46 -5.31 -1.82
CA VAL A 459 -14.88 -6.39 -2.72
C VAL A 459 -13.69 -7.23 -3.16
N ASP A 460 -12.54 -6.62 -3.47
CA ASP A 460 -11.35 -7.36 -3.95
C ASP A 460 -10.72 -8.27 -2.87
N HIS A 461 -11.01 -8.03 -1.59
CA HIS A 461 -10.42 -8.75 -0.46
C HIS A 461 -11.41 -9.71 0.26
N ASN A 462 -12.66 -9.83 -0.20
CA ASN A 462 -13.71 -10.70 0.38
C ASN A 462 -14.42 -11.52 -0.68
#